data_AF-A0AAE4VDN2-F1
#
_entry.id   AF-A0AAE4VDN2-F1
#
_cell.length_a   1.000
_cell.length_b   1.000
_cell.length_c   1.000
_cell.angle_alpha   90.00
_cell.angle_beta   90.00
_cell.angle_gamma   90.00
#
_symmetry.space_group_name_H-M   'P 1'
#
loop_
_entity.id
_entity.type
_entity.pdbx_description
1 polymer ?
#
loop_
_entity_poly.entity_id
_entity_poly.type
_entity_poly.pdbx_seq_one_letter_code
_entity_poly.pdbx_strand_id
1 'polypeptide(L)'
;MVETTYYCDSCGDEVDTDWGYFCESCSVWRCDTCGECAGEDNHDSRVHVWDYRPDRFRPKGNHRTEALFGVELEVGGHKSTIANVVARHDHLERHLYMKEDGSIRGVEIVSHPMTLAWARKEFPFAPLLE
;
A
#
# COMPACT_ATOMS: atom_id res chain seq x y z
N MET A 1 -27.63 -20.98 -23.32
CA MET A 1 -27.01 -20.90 -21.98
C MET A 1 -27.12 -19.44 -21.57
N VAL A 2 -27.69 -19.14 -20.42
CA VAL A 2 -27.77 -17.74 -19.95
C VAL A 2 -26.43 -17.48 -19.27
N GLU A 3 -25.57 -16.68 -19.89
CA GLU A 3 -24.37 -16.18 -19.20
C GLU A 3 -24.84 -15.35 -18.02
N THR A 4 -24.44 -15.77 -16.82
CA THR A 4 -24.72 -15.01 -15.60
C THR A 4 -23.56 -14.04 -15.44
N THR A 5 -23.83 -12.76 -15.68
CA THR A 5 -22.87 -11.68 -15.44
C THR A 5 -22.91 -11.30 -13.96
N TYR A 6 -21.75 -11.21 -13.33
CA TYR A 6 -21.61 -10.76 -11.95
C TYR A 6 -21.08 -9.33 -11.91
N TYR A 7 -21.50 -8.58 -10.90
CA TYR A 7 -21.09 -7.20 -10.71
C TYR A 7 -20.44 -7.04 -9.34
N CYS A 8 -19.40 -6.21 -9.31
CA CYS A 8 -18.67 -5.89 -8.10
C CYS A 8 -19.59 -5.09 -7.19
N ASP A 9 -19.85 -5.59 -5.99
CA ASP A 9 -20.67 -4.91 -4.99
C ASP A 9 -20.08 -3.56 -4.56
N SER A 10 -18.79 -3.30 -4.83
CA SER A 10 -18.13 -2.06 -4.41
C SER A 10 -18.25 -0.93 -5.43
N CYS A 11 -18.04 -1.24 -6.71
CA CYS A 11 -17.93 -0.22 -7.77
C CYS A 11 -18.99 -0.39 -8.85
N GLY A 12 -19.71 -1.52 -8.88
CA GLY A 12 -20.70 -1.85 -9.90
C GLY A 12 -20.11 -2.35 -11.22
N ASP A 13 -18.78 -2.44 -11.35
CA ASP A 13 -18.13 -2.97 -12.55
C ASP A 13 -18.40 -4.46 -12.73
N GLU A 14 -18.40 -4.93 -13.97
CA GLU A 14 -18.48 -6.35 -14.30
C GLU A 14 -17.28 -7.10 -13.72
N VAL A 15 -17.54 -8.28 -13.14
CA VAL A 15 -16.54 -9.12 -12.51
C VAL A 15 -16.16 -10.23 -13.47
N ASP A 16 -14.89 -10.24 -13.88
CA ASP A 16 -14.28 -11.41 -14.47
C ASP A 16 -14.12 -12.48 -13.39
N THR A 17 -14.89 -13.57 -13.48
CA THR A 17 -14.90 -14.62 -12.46
C THR A 17 -13.60 -15.42 -12.37
N ASP A 18 -12.72 -15.33 -13.36
CA ASP A 18 -11.39 -15.96 -13.30
C ASP A 18 -10.43 -15.17 -12.38
N TRP A 19 -10.72 -13.89 -12.13
CA TRP A 19 -9.87 -12.97 -11.34
C TRP A 19 -10.59 -12.28 -10.18
N GLY A 20 -11.92 -12.34 -10.15
CA GLY A 20 -12.76 -11.76 -9.12
C GLY A 20 -12.87 -12.62 -7.88
N TYR A 21 -13.28 -12.00 -6.78
CA TYR A 21 -13.40 -12.64 -5.49
C TYR A 21 -14.87 -12.77 -5.08
N PHE A 22 -15.33 -14.00 -4.85
CA PHE A 22 -16.63 -14.22 -4.22
C PHE A 22 -16.46 -14.27 -2.70
N CYS A 23 -17.13 -13.34 -2.03
CA CYS A 23 -17.17 -13.28 -0.57
C CYS A 23 -18.27 -14.19 -0.04
N GLU A 24 -17.92 -15.32 0.58
CA GLU A 24 -18.93 -16.22 1.16
C GLU A 24 -19.69 -15.57 2.33
N SER A 25 -19.02 -14.79 3.18
CA SER A 25 -19.63 -14.16 4.37
C SER A 25 -20.66 -13.09 4.02
N CYS A 26 -20.41 -12.29 2.99
CA CYS A 26 -21.33 -11.26 2.51
C CYS A 26 -22.20 -11.74 1.35
N SER A 27 -21.91 -12.90 0.77
CA SER A 27 -22.57 -13.45 -0.44
C SER A 27 -22.55 -12.47 -1.64
N VAL A 28 -21.43 -11.79 -1.86
CA VAL A 28 -21.25 -10.80 -2.95
C VAL A 28 -19.99 -11.05 -3.75
N TRP A 29 -19.98 -10.62 -5.02
CA TRP A 29 -18.78 -10.58 -5.85
C TRP A 29 -18.03 -9.26 -5.68
N ARG A 30 -16.70 -9.32 -5.79
CA ARG A 30 -15.79 -8.18 -5.87
C ARG A 30 -14.88 -8.34 -7.08
N CYS A 31 -14.61 -7.25 -7.80
CA CYS A 31 -13.59 -7.24 -8.84
C CYS A 31 -12.19 -7.21 -8.22
N ASP A 32 -11.19 -7.62 -9.00
CA ASP A 32 -9.79 -7.70 -8.55
C ASP A 32 -9.29 -6.37 -7.97
N THR A 33 -9.60 -5.26 -8.65
CA THR A 33 -9.26 -3.90 -8.23
C THR A 33 -9.88 -3.50 -6.89
N CYS A 34 -11.10 -3.96 -6.60
CA CYS A 34 -11.77 -3.65 -5.34
C CYS A 34 -11.34 -4.54 -4.17
N GLY A 35 -10.60 -5.62 -4.47
CA GLY A 35 -10.14 -6.63 -3.54
C GLY A 35 -11.26 -7.50 -2.98
N GLU A 36 -10.91 -8.55 -2.23
CA GLU A 36 -11.88 -9.35 -1.50
C GLU A 36 -12.76 -8.48 -0.60
N CYS A 37 -13.92 -9.01 -0.19
CA CYS A 37 -14.64 -8.37 0.91
C CYS A 37 -13.68 -8.28 2.09
N ALA A 38 -13.60 -7.08 2.69
CA ALA A 38 -12.96 -6.96 3.98
C ALA A 38 -13.80 -7.76 4.97
N GLY A 39 -13.49 -9.06 5.10
CA GLY A 39 -13.65 -9.73 6.38
C GLY A 39 -12.97 -8.85 7.44
N GLU A 40 -13.46 -8.89 8.67
CA GLU A 40 -13.18 -7.92 9.73
C GLU A 40 -11.68 -7.71 10.05
N ASP A 41 -10.74 -8.42 9.42
CA ASP A 41 -9.30 -8.39 9.66
C ASP A 41 -8.44 -8.11 8.41
N ASN A 42 -8.77 -7.14 7.55
CA ASN A 42 -7.72 -6.48 6.72
C ASN A 42 -6.91 -5.49 7.59
N HIS A 43 -6.55 -5.92 8.79
CA HIS A 43 -5.74 -5.18 9.74
C HIS A 43 -4.40 -5.90 9.84
N ASP A 44 -3.33 -5.21 9.46
CA ASP A 44 -1.97 -5.68 9.65
C ASP A 44 -1.27 -4.71 10.58
N SER A 45 -0.77 -5.19 11.72
CA SER A 45 -0.15 -4.33 12.74
C SER A 45 1.12 -3.62 12.27
N ARG A 46 1.65 -3.97 11.09
CA ARG A 46 2.78 -3.27 10.45
C ARG A 46 2.33 -2.05 9.65
N VAL A 47 1.02 -1.90 9.40
CA VAL A 47 0.43 -0.74 8.73
C VAL A 47 -0.10 0.19 9.82
N HIS A 48 0.47 1.39 9.86
CA HIS A 48 0.15 2.38 10.88
C HIS A 48 -1.05 3.23 10.48
N VAL A 49 -1.64 3.90 11.46
CA VAL A 49 -2.71 4.88 11.21
C VAL A 49 -2.18 6.14 10.50
N TRP A 50 -3.08 6.88 9.86
CA TRP A 50 -2.78 8.05 9.03
C TRP A 50 -1.94 9.15 9.69
N ASP A 51 -1.98 9.32 11.02
CA ASP A 51 -1.23 10.34 11.76
C ASP A 51 0.09 9.83 12.35
N TYR A 52 0.40 8.54 12.14
CA TYR A 52 1.61 7.94 12.66
C TYR A 52 2.87 8.65 12.18
N ARG A 53 3.80 8.81 13.12
CA ARG A 53 5.15 9.29 12.88
C ARG A 53 6.12 8.36 13.59
N PRO A 54 7.20 7.91 12.93
CA PRO A 54 8.20 7.08 13.58
C PRO A 54 8.79 7.75 14.82
N ASP A 55 8.95 6.99 15.91
CA ASP A 55 9.51 7.48 17.18
C ASP A 55 10.88 8.14 17.05
N ARG A 56 11.65 7.73 16.04
CA ARG A 56 12.97 8.28 15.74
C ARG A 56 12.95 8.93 14.38
N PHE A 57 13.31 10.20 14.34
CA PHE A 57 13.59 10.93 13.12
C PHE A 57 14.88 10.37 12.46
N ARG A 58 14.76 9.80 11.25
CA ARG A 58 15.87 9.13 10.54
C ARG A 58 16.16 9.77 9.18
N PRO A 59 16.48 11.08 9.13
CA PRO A 59 16.71 11.75 7.87
C PRO A 59 17.98 11.23 7.17
N LYS A 60 17.92 11.08 5.84
CA LYS A 60 19.08 10.68 5.02
C LYS A 60 19.70 11.90 4.34
N GLY A 61 21.03 11.88 4.19
CA GLY A 61 21.79 13.01 3.62
C GLY A 61 22.12 14.12 4.62
N ASN A 62 22.61 15.25 4.10
CA ASN A 62 23.05 16.40 4.90
C ASN A 62 21.88 17.27 5.41
N HIS A 63 21.05 16.68 6.25
CA HIS A 63 19.76 17.24 6.69
C HIS A 63 19.84 18.48 7.59
N ARG A 64 21.03 18.88 8.06
CA ARG A 64 21.18 20.05 8.93
C ARG A 64 21.09 21.38 8.17
N THR A 65 21.35 21.35 6.87
CA THR A 65 21.48 22.55 6.03
C THR A 65 20.62 22.51 4.76
N GLU A 66 19.90 21.42 4.54
CA GLU A 66 19.15 21.17 3.31
C GLU A 66 17.69 20.83 3.62
N ALA A 67 16.80 21.21 2.71
CA ALA A 67 15.41 20.78 2.78
C ALA A 67 15.31 19.26 2.66
N LEU A 68 14.36 18.70 3.40
CA LEU A 68 14.05 17.28 3.39
C LEU A 68 12.78 17.03 2.60
N PHE A 69 12.82 15.98 1.79
CA PHE A 69 11.74 15.51 0.95
C PHE A 69 11.41 14.07 1.32
N GLY A 70 10.19 13.63 1.02
CA GLY A 70 9.75 12.26 1.14
C GLY A 70 8.87 11.89 -0.04
N VAL A 71 8.67 10.59 -0.23
CA VAL A 71 7.74 10.03 -1.20
C VAL A 71 6.77 9.11 -0.46
N GLU A 72 5.52 9.18 -0.89
CA GLU A 72 4.45 8.25 -0.52
C GLU A 72 4.00 7.56 -1.80
N LEU A 73 3.90 6.23 -1.74
CA LEU A 73 3.37 5.41 -2.83
C LEU A 73 2.13 4.66 -2.33
N GLU A 74 0.99 4.95 -2.92
CA GLU A 74 -0.26 4.25 -2.68
C GLU A 74 -0.31 2.95 -3.48
N VAL A 75 -0.53 1.84 -2.78
CA VAL A 75 -0.62 0.49 -3.38
C VAL A 75 -1.93 -0.16 -2.95
N GLY A 76 -2.81 -0.42 -3.92
CA GLY A 76 -4.06 -1.14 -3.68
C GLY A 76 -3.85 -2.65 -3.46
N GLY A 77 -4.75 -3.27 -2.70
CA GLY A 77 -4.76 -4.71 -2.44
C GLY A 77 -4.73 -5.09 -0.96
N HIS A 78 -4.51 -6.37 -0.68
CA HIS A 78 -4.47 -6.90 0.68
C HIS A 78 -3.25 -6.38 1.44
N LYS A 79 -3.48 -5.77 2.61
CA LYS A 79 -2.42 -5.13 3.42
C LYS A 79 -1.35 -6.12 3.83
N SER A 80 -1.73 -7.34 4.21
CA SER A 80 -0.79 -8.39 4.61
C SER A 80 0.14 -8.83 3.48
N THR A 81 -0.38 -8.93 2.26
CA THR A 81 0.42 -9.23 1.05
C THR A 81 1.43 -8.13 0.79
N ILE A 82 1.00 -6.87 0.80
CA ILE A 82 1.87 -5.70 0.60
C ILE A 82 2.93 -5.64 1.71
N ALA A 83 2.51 -5.77 2.97
CA ALA A 83 3.40 -5.74 4.13
C ALA A 83 4.45 -6.86 4.12
N ASN A 84 4.10 -8.05 3.62
CA ASN A 84 5.07 -9.14 3.41
C ASN A 84 6.12 -8.78 2.36
N VAL A 85 5.74 -8.12 1.27
CA VAL A 85 6.70 -7.65 0.26
C VAL A 85 7.63 -6.61 0.87
N VAL A 86 7.10 -5.58 1.53
CA VAL A 86 7.90 -4.52 2.15
C VAL A 86 8.84 -5.08 3.22
N ALA A 87 8.37 -5.99 4.08
CA ALA A 87 9.18 -6.59 5.13
C ALA A 87 10.39 -7.38 4.59
N ARG A 88 10.28 -8.04 3.42
CA ARG A 88 11.43 -8.72 2.79
C ARG A 88 12.58 -7.76 2.46
N HIS A 89 12.29 -6.48 2.24
CA HIS A 89 13.28 -5.47 1.91
C HIS A 89 13.66 -4.58 3.10
N ASP A 90 12.72 -4.25 4.00
CA ASP A 90 12.94 -3.32 5.10
C ASP A 90 12.10 -3.63 6.37
N HIS A 91 12.15 -4.87 6.87
CA HIS A 91 11.43 -5.30 8.09
C HIS A 91 11.70 -4.47 9.37
N LEU A 92 12.74 -3.65 9.41
CA LEU A 92 13.09 -2.79 10.57
C LEU A 92 12.70 -1.32 10.37
N GLU A 93 11.94 -1.01 9.32
CA GLU A 93 11.51 0.34 8.96
C GLU A 93 12.67 1.37 8.94
N ARG A 94 13.82 0.98 8.38
CA ARG A 94 15.02 1.85 8.34
C ARG A 94 14.94 2.88 7.22
N HIS A 95 14.10 2.64 6.23
CA HIS A 95 13.94 3.40 5.00
C HIS A 95 12.46 3.70 4.71
N LEU A 96 11.57 2.74 4.98
CA LEU A 96 10.15 2.80 4.67
C LEU A 96 9.31 2.49 5.92
N TYR A 97 8.11 3.03 6.00
CA TYR A 97 7.06 2.62 6.91
C TYR A 97 5.72 2.65 6.17
N MET A 98 4.72 1.93 6.67
CA MET A 98 3.44 1.77 5.98
C MET A 98 2.33 2.46 6.74
N LYS A 99 1.43 3.15 6.03
CA LYS A 99 0.29 3.86 6.60
C LYS A 99 -1.00 3.55 5.86
N GLU A 100 -2.13 3.89 6.47
CA GLU A 100 -3.42 3.98 5.81
C GLU A 100 -4.19 5.23 6.27
N ASP A 101 -4.68 6.00 5.32
CA ASP A 101 -5.62 7.11 5.55
C ASP A 101 -7.03 6.85 5.00
N GLY A 102 -7.23 5.71 4.34
CA GLY A 102 -8.50 5.30 3.75
C GLY A 102 -8.80 5.93 2.38
N SER A 103 -7.86 6.68 1.79
CA SER A 103 -7.95 7.18 0.41
C SER A 103 -8.03 6.05 -0.62
N ILE A 104 -7.34 4.94 -0.35
CA ILE A 104 -7.34 3.73 -1.17
C ILE A 104 -7.62 2.47 -0.32
N ARG A 105 -8.06 1.39 -0.98
CA ARG A 105 -8.10 0.05 -0.38
C ARG A 105 -6.73 -0.60 -0.48
N GLY A 106 -5.86 -0.27 0.46
CA GLY A 106 -4.49 -0.78 0.46
C GLY A 106 -3.61 -0.10 1.50
N VAL A 107 -2.39 0.26 1.09
CA VAL A 107 -1.35 0.81 1.98
C VAL A 107 -0.63 1.97 1.28
N GLU A 108 -0.34 3.03 2.03
CA GLU A 108 0.68 4.04 1.69
C GLU A 108 2.05 3.54 2.15
N ILE A 109 2.98 3.33 1.22
CA ILE A 109 4.39 3.07 1.56
C ILE A 109 5.11 4.41 1.60
N VAL A 110 5.58 4.79 2.79
CA VAL A 110 6.14 6.12 3.07
C VAL A 110 7.64 6.04 3.34
N SER A 111 8.41 6.88 2.68
CA SER A 111 9.85 6.99 2.93
C SER A 111 10.17 7.81 4.18
N HIS A 112 11.23 7.48 4.90
CA HIS A 112 11.88 8.44 5.79
C HIS A 112 12.40 9.64 4.99
N PRO A 113 12.36 10.85 5.57
CA PRO A 113 12.77 12.06 4.86
C PRO A 113 14.24 12.02 4.44
N MET A 114 14.56 12.63 3.32
CA MET A 114 15.91 12.65 2.75
C MET A 114 16.18 13.96 2.02
N THR A 115 17.45 14.39 1.96
CA THR A 115 17.79 15.55 1.12
C THR A 115 17.71 15.18 -0.37
N LEU A 116 17.41 16.15 -1.23
CA LEU A 116 17.32 15.91 -2.67
C LEU A 116 18.63 15.35 -3.25
N ALA A 117 19.78 15.81 -2.74
CA ALA A 117 21.09 15.32 -3.17
C ALA A 117 21.27 13.83 -2.83
N TRP A 118 20.83 13.40 -1.65
CA TRP A 118 20.85 11.99 -1.25
C TRP A 118 19.88 11.16 -2.10
N ALA A 119 18.65 11.64 -2.27
CA ALA A 119 17.60 10.95 -3.04
C ALA A 119 18.07 10.62 -4.47
N ARG A 120 18.66 11.60 -5.17
CA ARG A 120 19.13 11.43 -6.56
C ARG A 120 20.29 10.45 -6.71
N LYS A 121 21.05 10.20 -5.64
CA LYS A 121 22.28 9.40 -5.69
C LYS A 121 22.07 7.99 -5.16
N GLU A 122 21.30 7.85 -4.09
CA GLU A 122 21.22 6.62 -3.29
C GLU A 122 19.82 6.00 -3.31
N PHE A 123 18.75 6.77 -3.58
CA PHE A 123 17.41 6.21 -3.62
C PHE A 123 17.15 5.56 -4.99
N PRO A 124 16.74 4.29 -5.05
CA PRO A 124 16.65 3.52 -6.29
C PRO A 124 15.36 3.84 -7.06
N PHE A 125 15.16 5.09 -7.50
CA PHE A 125 13.97 5.48 -8.25
C PHE A 125 13.82 4.72 -9.58
N ALA A 126 14.92 4.50 -10.31
CA ALA A 126 14.83 3.88 -11.64
C ALA A 126 14.31 2.43 -11.59
N PRO A 127 14.82 1.53 -10.73
CA PRO A 127 14.26 0.19 -10.58
C PRO A 127 12.80 0.13 -10.09
N LEU A 128 12.25 1.22 -9.54
CA LEU A 128 10.86 1.29 -9.09
C LEU A 128 9.88 1.67 -10.20
N LEU A 129 10.38 2.15 -11.34
CA LEU A 129 9.58 2.66 -12.46
C LEU A 129 9.65 1.78 -13.72
N GLU A 130 10.38 0.66 -13.64
CA GLU A 130 10.47 -0.38 -14.69
C GLU A 130 9.53 -1.54 -14.37
#